data_AF-A0A0M4M271-F1
#
_entry.id   AF-A0A0M4M271-F1
#
_cell.length_a   1.000
_cell.length_b   1.000
_cell.length_c   1.000
_cell.angle_alpha   90.00
_cell.angle_beta   90.00
_cell.angle_gamma   90.00
#
_symmetry.space_group_name_H-M   'P 1'
#
loop_
_entity.id
_entity.type
_entity.pdbx_description
1 polymer ?
#
loop_
_entity_poly.entity_id
_entity_poly.type
_entity_poly.pdbx_seq_one_letter_code
_entity_poly.pdbx_strand_id
1 'polypeptide(L)' 'WIESMWDCMLVGDVSCIPFFLATVVIGNFV' A
#
# COMPACT_ATOMS: atom_id res chain seq x y z
N TRP A 1 3.92 6.46 -0.74
CA TRP A 1 3.03 5.29 -0.62
C TRP A 1 2.53 4.86 -1.97
N ILE A 2 1.96 5.74 -2.81
CA ILE A 2 1.44 5.35 -4.14
C ILE A 2 2.52 4.83 -5.09
N GLU A 3 3.67 5.51 -5.22
CA GLU A 3 4.80 5.05 -6.04
C GLU A 3 5.34 3.69 -5.55
N SER A 4 5.52 3.55 -4.23
CA SER A 4 5.97 2.30 -3.60
C SER A 4 4.94 1.17 -3.69
N MET A 5 3.65 1.50 -3.73
CA MET A 5 2.55 0.54 -3.90
C MET A 5 2.51 0.04 -5.33
N TRP A 6 2.73 0.92 -6.30
CA TRP A 6 2.74 0.57 -7.72
C TRP A 6 3.97 -0.27 -8.08
N ASP A 7 5.15 0.08 -7.55
CA ASP A 7 6.36 -0.75 -7.64
C ASP A 7 6.16 -2.15 -7.03
N CYS A 8 5.54 -2.23 -5.85
CA CYS A 8 5.22 -3.50 -5.18
C CYS A 8 4.22 -4.34 -5.99
N MET A 9 3.22 -3.72 -6.62
CA MET A 9 2.24 -4.42 -7.45
C MET A 9 2.83 -4.92 -8.77
N LEU A 10 3.90 -4.28 -9.27
CA LEU A 10 4.56 -4.66 -10.52
C LEU A 10 5.58 -5.80 -10.35
N VAL A 11 6.20 -5.89 -9.16
CA VAL A 11 7.21 -6.92 -8.81
C VAL A 11 6.62 -8.09 -8.03
N GLY A 12 5.55 -7.86 -7.26
CA GLY A 12 4.92 -8.84 -6.39
C GLY A 12 3.44 -9.07 -6.71
N ASP A 13 2.65 -9.29 -5.66
CA ASP A 13 1.23 -9.65 -5.76
C ASP A 13 0.30 -8.49 -5.37
N VAL A 14 -0.98 -8.64 -5.68
CA VAL A 14 -2.06 -7.69 -5.31
C VAL A 14 -2.23 -7.49 -3.80
N SER A 15 -1.54 -8.28 -2.98
CA SER A 15 -1.46 -8.15 -1.52
C SER A 15 -0.76 -6.86 -1.05
N CYS A 16 -0.01 -6.18 -1.91
CA CYS A 16 0.53 -4.85 -1.63
C CYS A 16 -0.57 -3.80 -1.40
N ILE A 17 -1.70 -3.92 -2.09
CA ILE A 17 -2.82 -2.96 -2.03
C ILE A 17 -3.40 -2.86 -0.61
N PRO A 18 -3.87 -3.95 0.03
CA PRO A 18 -4.44 -3.87 1.38
C PRO A 18 -3.42 -3.46 2.45
N PHE A 19 -2.12 -3.75 2.26
CA PHE A 19 -1.05 -3.32 3.17
C PHE A 19 -0.86 -1.79 3.17
N PHE A 20 -0.76 -1.21 1.98
CA PHE A 20 -0.63 0.24 1.83
C PHE A 20 -1.92 0.99 2.19
N LEU A 21 -3.09 0.40 1.91
CA LEU A 21 -4.39 0.96 2.34
C LEU A 21 -4.51 0.99 3.87
N ALA A 22 -4.13 -0.10 4.56
CA ALA A 22 -4.18 -0.14 6.02
C ALA A 22 -3.26 0.92 6.65
N THR A 23 -2.05 1.10 6.13
CA THR A 23 -1.12 2.12 6.63
C THR A 23 -1.61 3.55 6.38
N VAL A 24 -2.25 3.82 5.23
CA VAL A 24 -2.87 5.14 4.96
C VAL A 24 -4.07 5.39 5.86
N VAL A 25 -4.93 4.39 6.06
CA VAL A 25 -6.11 4.51 6.95
C VAL A 25 -5.68 4.76 8.39
N ILE A 26 -4.70 4.00 8.89
CA ILE A 26 -4.18 4.18 10.25
C ILE A 26 -3.51 5.55 10.36
N GLY A 27 -2.60 5.90 9.44
CA GLY A 27 -1.87 7.17 9.47
C GLY A 27 -2.74 8.42 9.31
N ASN A 28 -3.99 8.28 8.86
CA ASN A 28 -4.97 9.36 8.81
C ASN A 28 -5.87 9.41 10.06
N PHE A 29 -5.94 8.33 10.83
CA PHE A 29 -6.81 8.20 12.00
C PHE A 29 -6.06 8.43 13.33
N VAL A 30 -4.75 8.23 13.37
CA VAL A 30 -3.85 8.74 14.42
C VAL A 30 -3.43 10.18 14.14
#